data_AF-A0AA37L8P9-F1
#
_entry.id   AF-A0AA37L8P9-F1
#
_cell.length_a   1.000
_cell.length_b   1.000
_cell.length_c   1.000
_cell.angle_alpha   90.00
_cell.angle_beta   90.00
_cell.angle_gamma   90.00
#
_symmetry.space_group_name_H-M   'P 1'
#
loop_
_entity.id
_entity.type
_entity.pdbx_description
1 polymer ?
#
loop_
_entity_poly.entity_id
_entity_poly.type
_entity_poly.pdbx_seq_one_letter_code
_entity_poly.pdbx_strand_id
1 'polypeptide(L)'
;MAASEPLSVPSFASTQLSLLSAELAAEVAESSALVSHHAPAALQRAGLALPNLVVGARRTGLGGRTVLELGADPAVSSDLPEHGLRPGDIVLVSEQPAGNAKKKEVKELESKGARGVVTRVRNETIGVAVDEGKGEEREFGGRVWIVKVADDVTYRRMNQTMEKLEKMTESEYTAFMRVLFGLSSPSPVPQDLALDPELSKIQWIDPSLNDSQKDAIRFALASREVALIHGPPGTGKTHTLIELILQLIKLDLRILVCGPSNISVDNIVERLAPHKIPILRLGHPARLLPSVLAHSLDVLTQTSEAGAIVKDVRAEMDAKQASIKKTRNGREKRQIYADLKELRKEFRERERRCVSDLIRESKVVLATLHGAGGHQLRDQQFDIVIIDEASQALEAQCWVPLLSAKKAVCAGDHLQLPPTIKSLNSKVKAAVVPKEGAEKQIKGMTLETTLFDRLLALHGSSIKRMLTTQYRMHEKIMRFPSDELYEGKLIAAEAVRERLLKDLPYEVEDTEDTNEPLVFIDTQGGDYPEKSEDDDKDAVKKAKFSLHGESKSNEMEAALVRQHAQKLVDAGVKPEDIAVVTPYNAQVRLINPLKSPEWCLVRQL
;
A
#
# COMPACT_ATOMS: atom_id res chain seq x y z
N MET A 1 29.74 5.29 -11.77
CA MET A 1 29.43 5.85 -10.44
C MET A 1 30.35 5.19 -9.44
N ALA A 2 30.99 5.96 -8.56
CA ALA A 2 31.87 5.42 -7.53
C ALA A 2 31.05 4.53 -6.58
N ALA A 3 31.54 3.34 -6.25
CA ALA A 3 30.88 2.43 -5.31
C ALA A 3 30.69 3.17 -3.97
N SER A 4 29.46 3.25 -3.48
CA SER A 4 29.18 3.84 -2.18
C SER A 4 29.94 3.10 -1.08
N GLU A 5 30.47 3.81 -0.10
CA GLU A 5 31.17 3.20 1.03
C GLU A 5 30.25 2.23 1.81
N PRO A 6 30.79 1.14 2.40
CA PRO A 6 30.05 0.24 3.27
C PRO A 6 29.37 1.00 4.41
N LEU A 7 28.15 0.60 4.75
CA LEU A 7 27.36 1.23 5.79
C LEU A 7 27.38 0.42 7.08
N SER A 8 27.64 1.09 8.19
CA SER A 8 27.42 0.56 9.53
C SER A 8 25.92 0.29 9.75
N VAL A 9 25.55 -0.94 10.12
CA VAL A 9 24.16 -1.34 10.37
C VAL A 9 23.53 -0.48 11.48
N PRO A 10 24.21 -0.25 12.64
CA PRO A 10 23.66 0.60 13.68
C PRO A 10 23.51 2.06 13.26
N SER A 11 24.49 2.62 12.55
CA SER A 11 24.44 4.00 12.06
C SER A 11 23.32 4.20 11.02
N PHE A 12 23.11 3.23 10.14
CA PHE A 12 21.98 3.19 9.21
C PHE A 12 20.65 3.22 9.97
N ALA A 13 20.49 2.32 10.94
CA ALA A 13 19.26 2.21 11.72
C ALA A 13 18.94 3.47 12.53
N SER A 14 19.94 4.04 13.21
CA SER A 14 19.83 5.32 13.94
C SER A 14 19.40 6.47 13.02
N THR A 15 19.98 6.52 11.81
CA THR A 15 19.63 7.54 10.80
C THR A 15 18.18 7.38 10.33
N GLN A 16 17.77 6.15 9.99
CA GLN A 16 16.38 5.86 9.60
C GLN A 16 15.38 6.17 10.71
N LEU A 17 15.66 5.83 11.97
CA LEU A 17 14.80 6.17 13.12
C LEU A 17 14.58 7.68 13.25
N SER A 18 15.63 8.47 13.08
CA SER A 18 15.56 9.95 13.12
C SER A 18 14.68 10.49 11.99
N LEU A 19 14.90 10.01 10.76
CA LEU A 19 14.14 10.42 9.59
C LEU A 19 12.65 10.03 9.69
N LEU A 20 12.36 8.79 10.10
CA LEU A 20 10.99 8.30 10.32
C LEU A 20 10.26 9.08 11.42
N SER A 21 10.99 9.51 12.46
CA SER A 21 10.42 10.34 13.52
C SER A 21 10.04 11.74 13.00
N ALA A 22 10.86 12.32 12.13
CA ALA A 22 10.55 13.60 11.48
C ALA A 22 9.35 13.49 10.54
N GLU A 23 9.27 12.40 9.78
CA GLU A 23 8.14 12.09 8.89
C GLU A 23 6.83 11.92 9.66
N LEU A 24 6.84 11.09 10.71
CA LEU A 24 5.67 10.89 11.57
C LEU A 24 5.23 12.22 12.23
N ALA A 25 6.18 13.04 12.68
CA ALA A 25 5.87 14.34 13.26
C ALA A 25 5.20 15.28 12.25
N ALA A 26 5.66 15.29 10.99
CA ALA A 26 5.03 16.06 9.92
C ALA A 26 3.61 15.56 9.62
N GLU A 27 3.42 14.25 9.48
CA GLU A 27 2.11 13.65 9.19
C GLU A 27 1.10 13.87 10.32
N VAL A 28 1.54 13.76 11.57
CA VAL A 28 0.70 14.03 12.76
C VAL A 28 0.36 15.52 12.86
N ALA A 29 1.31 16.42 12.61
CA ALA A 29 1.07 17.85 12.63
C ALA A 29 0.06 18.27 11.56
N GLU A 30 0.19 17.75 10.34
CA GLU A 30 -0.77 17.94 9.25
C GLU A 30 -2.16 17.43 9.64
N SER A 31 -2.25 16.15 10.06
CA SER A 31 -3.53 15.53 10.44
C SER A 31 -4.23 16.27 11.59
N SER A 32 -3.48 16.65 12.63
CA SER A 32 -3.99 17.37 13.81
C SER A 32 -4.44 18.80 13.44
N ALA A 33 -3.71 19.47 12.55
CA ALA A 33 -4.09 20.78 12.05
C ALA A 33 -5.41 20.70 11.26
N LEU A 34 -5.57 19.69 10.40
CA LEU A 34 -6.81 19.48 9.66
C LEU A 34 -8.01 19.29 10.60
N VAL A 35 -7.90 18.38 11.57
CA VAL A 35 -8.99 18.08 12.52
C VAL A 35 -9.35 19.27 13.41
N SER A 36 -8.35 20.02 13.89
CA SER A 36 -8.59 21.11 14.85
C SER A 36 -9.04 22.43 14.23
N HIS A 37 -8.82 22.63 12.92
CA HIS A 37 -9.15 23.87 12.21
C HIS A 37 -10.38 23.79 11.31
N HIS A 38 -10.91 22.59 11.05
CA HIS A 38 -12.08 22.41 10.19
C HIS A 38 -13.30 21.91 10.96
N ALA A 39 -14.46 22.46 10.63
CA ALA A 39 -15.73 21.92 11.09
C ALA A 39 -15.93 20.49 10.57
N PRO A 40 -16.63 19.59 11.30
CA PRO A 40 -16.88 18.22 10.86
C PRO A 40 -17.46 18.10 9.44
N ALA A 41 -18.34 19.03 9.03
CA ALA A 41 -18.91 19.06 7.68
C ALA A 41 -17.87 19.40 6.59
N ALA A 42 -16.82 20.17 6.90
CA ALA A 42 -15.74 20.45 5.97
C ALA A 42 -14.81 19.23 5.82
N LEU A 43 -14.50 18.54 6.93
CA LEU A 43 -13.74 17.29 6.91
C LEU A 43 -14.47 16.19 6.15
N GLN A 44 -15.80 16.11 6.28
CA GLN A 44 -16.62 15.18 5.51
C GLN A 44 -16.56 15.46 4.00
N ARG A 45 -16.72 16.73 3.58
CA ARG A 45 -16.58 17.12 2.16
C ARG A 45 -15.21 16.83 1.59
N ALA A 46 -14.16 16.86 2.43
CA ALA A 46 -12.81 16.45 2.05
C ALA A 46 -12.60 14.93 2.08
N GLY A 47 -13.60 14.16 2.50
CA GLY A 47 -13.54 12.70 2.64
C GLY A 47 -12.74 12.19 3.83
N LEU A 48 -12.41 13.05 4.80
CA LEU A 48 -11.54 12.73 5.95
C LEU A 48 -12.31 12.33 7.22
N ALA A 49 -13.62 12.60 7.28
CA ALA A 49 -14.44 12.27 8.44
C ALA A 49 -15.86 11.85 8.06
N LEU A 50 -16.48 11.06 8.94
CA LEU A 50 -17.91 10.72 8.90
C LEU A 50 -18.57 11.13 10.22
N PRO A 51 -19.37 12.21 10.24
CA PRO A 51 -20.08 12.65 11.44
C PRO A 51 -21.42 11.91 11.65
N ASN A 52 -22.01 12.09 12.85
CA ASN A 52 -23.37 11.69 13.21
C ASN A 52 -23.70 10.20 13.05
N LEU A 53 -22.75 9.31 13.38
CA LEU A 53 -22.95 7.87 13.32
C LEU A 53 -23.46 7.31 14.66
N VAL A 54 -24.11 6.15 14.59
CA VAL A 54 -24.60 5.38 15.73
C VAL A 54 -24.01 3.97 15.70
N VAL A 55 -23.68 3.41 16.88
CA VAL A 55 -23.22 2.02 17.00
C VAL A 55 -24.41 1.07 16.88
N GLY A 56 -24.58 0.44 15.73
CA GLY A 56 -25.65 -0.53 15.47
C GLY A 56 -25.37 -1.91 16.06
N ALA A 57 -24.17 -2.46 15.80
CA ALA A 57 -23.78 -3.79 16.28
C ALA A 57 -22.31 -3.85 16.71
N ARG A 58 -22.00 -4.88 17.53
CA ARG A 58 -20.65 -5.25 17.94
C ARG A 58 -20.46 -6.73 17.63
N ARG A 59 -19.34 -7.08 17.01
CA ARG A 59 -19.02 -8.47 16.62
C ARG A 59 -17.57 -8.81 16.98
N THR A 60 -17.29 -10.11 17.10
CA THR A 60 -15.91 -10.59 17.26
C THR A 60 -15.22 -10.69 15.90
N GLY A 61 -14.11 -9.98 15.72
CA GLY A 61 -13.21 -10.06 14.57
C GLY A 61 -11.95 -10.88 14.84
N LEU A 62 -11.06 -10.96 13.84
CA LEU A 62 -9.79 -11.69 13.90
C LEU A 62 -8.93 -11.25 15.11
N GLY A 63 -8.26 -12.19 15.77
CA GLY A 63 -7.46 -11.92 16.97
C GLY A 63 -8.30 -11.65 18.23
N GLY A 64 -9.62 -11.86 18.14
CA GLY A 64 -10.57 -11.53 19.20
C GLY A 64 -10.71 -10.02 19.43
N ARG A 65 -10.57 -9.21 18.36
CA ARG A 65 -10.81 -7.76 18.38
C ARG A 65 -12.31 -7.47 18.27
N THR A 66 -12.77 -6.38 18.88
CA THR A 66 -14.15 -5.92 18.71
C THR A 66 -14.29 -5.14 17.40
N VAL A 67 -15.26 -5.54 16.57
CA VAL A 67 -15.65 -4.82 15.37
C VAL A 67 -16.96 -4.06 15.65
N LEU A 68 -16.90 -2.74 15.56
CA LEU A 68 -18.06 -1.85 15.65
C LEU A 68 -18.70 -1.71 14.27
N GLU A 69 -19.99 -1.95 14.16
CA GLU A 69 -20.79 -1.68 12.96
C GLU A 69 -21.52 -0.35 13.18
N LEU A 70 -21.04 0.69 12.50
CA LEU A 70 -21.50 2.07 12.64
C LEU A 70 -22.37 2.42 11.43
N GLY A 71 -23.50 3.09 11.63
CA GLY A 71 -24.40 3.53 10.56
C GLY A 71 -24.90 4.95 10.80
N ALA A 72 -25.55 5.53 9.79
CA ALA A 72 -26.29 6.76 9.98
C ALA A 72 -27.43 6.55 11.00
N ASP A 73 -27.85 7.62 11.67
CA ASP A 73 -29.03 7.58 12.52
C ASP A 73 -30.25 7.21 11.64
N PRO A 74 -30.92 6.05 11.87
CA PRO A 74 -32.02 5.61 11.02
C PRO A 74 -33.19 6.58 10.97
N ALA A 75 -33.30 7.49 11.94
CA ALA A 75 -34.30 8.55 11.95
C ALA A 75 -33.97 9.73 11.01
N VAL A 76 -32.73 9.82 10.52
CA VAL A 76 -32.21 10.92 9.70
C VAL A 76 -31.92 10.46 8.27
N SER A 77 -31.25 9.33 8.09
CA SER A 77 -30.86 8.77 6.80
C SER A 77 -30.61 7.28 6.91
N SER A 78 -30.91 6.52 5.86
CA SER A 78 -30.48 5.12 5.73
C SER A 78 -29.04 4.99 5.26
N ASP A 79 -28.58 5.94 4.44
CA ASP A 79 -27.27 5.89 3.79
C ASP A 79 -26.23 6.72 4.53
N LEU A 80 -24.98 6.27 4.44
CA LEU A 80 -23.82 7.04 4.88
C LEU A 80 -23.64 8.27 3.99
N PRO A 81 -23.22 9.41 4.58
CA PRO A 81 -22.82 10.58 3.80
C PRO A 81 -21.64 10.25 2.87
N GLU A 82 -21.50 10.98 1.75
CA GLU A 82 -20.34 10.85 0.87
C GLU A 82 -19.03 11.03 1.65
N HIS A 83 -18.08 10.11 1.46
CA HIS A 83 -16.84 10.06 2.23
C HIS A 83 -15.69 9.40 1.46
N GLY A 84 -14.46 9.71 1.86
CA GLY A 84 -13.23 9.15 1.28
C GLY A 84 -12.66 7.95 2.04
N LEU A 85 -13.28 7.56 3.15
CA LEU A 85 -12.82 6.44 3.98
C LEU A 85 -12.90 5.12 3.22
N ARG A 86 -11.79 4.38 3.24
CA ARG A 86 -11.67 3.06 2.61
C ARG A 86 -11.38 2.01 3.66
N PRO A 87 -11.74 0.74 3.41
CA PRO A 87 -11.24 -0.33 4.25
C PRO A 87 -9.72 -0.25 4.36
N GLY A 88 -9.26 -0.34 5.59
CA GLY A 88 -7.88 -0.19 5.95
C GLY A 88 -7.42 1.18 6.43
N ASP A 89 -8.25 2.20 6.29
CA ASP A 89 -7.91 3.48 6.88
C ASP A 89 -7.82 3.34 8.41
N ILE A 90 -6.77 3.91 8.98
CA ILE A 90 -6.65 4.05 10.43
C ILE A 90 -7.53 5.22 10.83
N VAL A 91 -8.42 4.96 11.76
CA VAL A 91 -9.44 5.93 12.16
C VAL A 91 -9.50 6.04 13.67
N LEU A 92 -9.91 7.22 14.12
CA LEU A 92 -10.34 7.47 15.48
C LEU A 92 -11.87 7.46 15.51
N VAL A 93 -12.44 6.59 16.34
CA VAL A 93 -13.86 6.58 16.68
C VAL A 93 -14.02 7.27 18.03
N SER A 94 -14.66 8.43 18.06
CA SER A 94 -14.95 9.16 19.30
C SER A 94 -16.36 9.71 19.31
N GLU A 95 -16.83 10.20 20.46
CA GLU A 95 -18.09 10.95 20.50
C GLU A 95 -17.92 12.27 19.75
N GLN A 96 -18.93 12.66 19.00
CA GLN A 96 -18.85 13.84 18.15
C GLN A 96 -18.86 15.12 19.01
N PRO A 97 -17.86 16.02 18.87
CA PRO A 97 -17.87 17.30 19.55
C PRO A 97 -19.05 18.16 19.10
N ALA A 98 -19.65 18.91 20.03
CA ALA A 98 -20.65 19.93 19.70
C ALA A 98 -20.05 20.99 18.76
N GLY A 99 -20.86 21.61 17.89
CA GLY A 99 -20.38 22.59 16.90
C GLY A 99 -19.63 23.80 17.49
N ASN A 100 -19.82 24.10 18.78
CA ASN A 100 -19.15 25.17 19.53
C ASN A 100 -18.11 24.64 20.55
N ALA A 101 -17.71 23.37 20.44
CA ALA A 101 -16.78 22.74 21.39
C ALA A 101 -15.42 23.45 21.40
N LYS A 102 -14.88 23.70 22.59
CA LYS A 102 -13.56 24.35 22.74
C LYS A 102 -12.45 23.37 22.36
N LYS A 103 -11.29 23.86 21.90
CA LYS A 103 -10.10 23.03 21.57
C LYS A 103 -9.72 22.00 22.66
N LYS A 104 -9.94 22.34 23.94
CA LYS A 104 -9.68 21.46 25.09
C LYS A 104 -10.66 20.27 25.14
N GLU A 105 -11.92 20.52 24.82
CA GLU A 105 -13.00 19.51 24.81
C GLU A 105 -12.81 18.54 23.63
N VAL A 106 -12.43 19.04 22.45
CA VAL A 106 -12.05 18.21 21.30
C VAL A 106 -10.88 17.28 21.65
N LYS A 107 -9.82 17.80 22.28
CA LYS A 107 -8.69 16.98 22.76
C LYS A 107 -9.09 15.94 23.80
N GLU A 108 -10.03 16.28 24.68
CA GLU A 108 -10.53 15.33 25.68
C GLU A 108 -11.32 14.19 25.02
N LEU A 109 -12.19 14.52 24.05
CA LEU A 109 -12.93 13.53 23.26
C LEU A 109 -12.00 12.65 22.42
N GLU A 110 -10.94 13.22 21.85
CA GLU A 110 -9.89 12.46 21.17
C GLU A 110 -9.19 11.48 22.11
N SER A 111 -8.88 11.90 23.34
CA SER A 111 -8.25 11.02 24.35
C SER A 111 -9.16 9.85 24.78
N LYS A 112 -10.48 10.07 24.79
CA LYS A 112 -11.50 9.06 25.10
C LYS A 112 -11.86 8.19 23.89
N GLY A 113 -11.52 8.62 22.67
CA GLY A 113 -11.76 7.91 21.42
C GLY A 113 -10.95 6.63 21.25
N ALA A 114 -11.54 5.63 20.60
CA ALA A 114 -10.90 4.37 20.27
C ALA A 114 -10.26 4.43 18.89
N ARG A 115 -8.97 4.11 18.80
CA ARG A 115 -8.32 3.91 17.50
C ARG A 115 -8.75 2.56 16.93
N GLY A 116 -8.93 2.53 15.62
CA GLY A 116 -9.31 1.32 14.92
C GLY A 116 -8.94 1.35 13.46
N VAL A 117 -9.19 0.23 12.81
CA VAL A 117 -8.98 0.03 11.38
C VAL A 117 -10.34 -0.16 10.73
N VAL A 118 -10.62 0.57 9.67
CA VAL A 118 -11.84 0.34 8.88
C VAL A 118 -11.76 -1.08 8.30
N THR A 119 -12.70 -1.93 8.67
CA THR A 119 -12.78 -3.33 8.23
C THR A 119 -13.71 -3.53 7.06
N ARG A 120 -14.68 -2.63 6.84
CA ARG A 120 -15.63 -2.71 5.73
C ARG A 120 -16.33 -1.38 5.55
N VAL A 121 -16.64 -1.03 4.31
CA VAL A 121 -17.51 0.09 3.96
C VAL A 121 -18.66 -0.49 3.12
N ARG A 122 -19.89 -0.13 3.45
CA ARG A 122 -21.12 -0.37 2.69
C ARG A 122 -21.85 0.97 2.53
N ASN A 123 -22.89 1.02 1.70
CA ASN A 123 -23.68 2.24 1.52
C ASN A 123 -24.30 2.72 2.84
N GLU A 124 -24.78 1.81 3.69
CA GLU A 124 -25.50 2.14 4.94
C GLU A 124 -24.62 2.05 6.20
N THR A 125 -23.54 1.25 6.17
CA THR A 125 -22.75 0.94 7.36
C THR A 125 -21.25 0.90 7.10
N ILE A 126 -20.48 1.27 8.12
CA ILE A 126 -19.03 1.19 8.17
C ILE A 126 -18.60 0.37 9.37
N GLY A 127 -17.79 -0.67 9.13
CA GLY A 127 -17.25 -1.55 10.15
C GLY A 127 -15.87 -1.09 10.60
N VAL A 128 -15.62 -0.93 11.89
CA VAL A 128 -14.30 -0.52 12.44
C VAL A 128 -13.84 -1.52 13.51
N ALA A 129 -12.70 -2.17 13.29
CA ALA A 129 -12.04 -2.99 14.31
C ALA A 129 -11.24 -2.10 15.24
N VAL A 130 -11.68 -1.98 16.49
CA VAL A 130 -11.07 -1.10 17.48
C VAL A 130 -10.04 -1.85 18.33
N ASP A 131 -8.92 -1.19 18.61
CA ASP A 131 -7.92 -1.69 19.56
C ASP A 131 -8.38 -1.33 20.98
N GLU A 132 -9.02 -2.28 21.66
CA GLU A 132 -9.47 -2.12 23.05
C GLU A 132 -8.26 -2.22 23.99
N GLY A 133 -7.76 -1.07 24.46
CA GLY A 133 -6.73 -1.04 25.51
C GLY A 133 -7.21 -1.69 26.81
N LYS A 134 -6.36 -2.53 27.42
CA LYS A 134 -6.50 -3.11 28.77
C LYS A 134 -7.90 -3.62 29.19
N GLY A 135 -8.66 -4.19 28.27
CA GLY A 135 -9.81 -5.04 28.62
C GLY A 135 -11.05 -4.34 29.19
N GLU A 136 -11.14 -3.02 29.09
CA GLU A 136 -12.39 -2.29 29.33
C GLU A 136 -13.06 -2.01 27.98
N GLU A 137 -14.22 -2.61 27.74
CA GLU A 137 -15.05 -2.31 26.57
C GLU A 137 -15.48 -0.85 26.67
N ARG A 138 -15.03 -0.01 25.72
CA ARG A 138 -15.44 1.39 25.68
C ARG A 138 -16.90 1.47 25.26
N GLU A 139 -17.74 2.01 26.12
CA GLU A 139 -19.12 2.34 25.78
C GLU A 139 -19.17 3.71 25.11
N PHE A 140 -19.83 3.76 23.94
CA PHE A 140 -20.15 5.00 23.26
C PHE A 140 -21.63 5.27 23.51
N GLY A 141 -21.93 6.23 24.37
CA GLY A 141 -23.30 6.51 24.82
C GLY A 141 -24.07 7.44 23.90
N GLY A 142 -23.36 8.22 23.08
CA GLY A 142 -23.92 9.20 22.15
C GLY A 142 -23.61 8.96 20.68
N ARG A 143 -23.88 9.99 19.86
CA ARG A 143 -23.48 10.00 18.44
C ARG A 143 -21.96 10.03 18.34
N VAL A 144 -21.43 9.17 17.49
CA VAL A 144 -20.00 9.07 17.22
C VAL A 144 -19.67 9.67 15.87
N TRP A 145 -18.41 10.00 15.68
CA TRP A 145 -17.84 10.32 14.39
C TRP A 145 -16.58 9.49 14.18
N ILE A 146 -16.25 9.29 12.92
CA ILE A 146 -15.02 8.62 12.50
C ILE A 146 -14.15 9.66 11.83
N VAL A 147 -12.88 9.75 12.24
CA VAL A 147 -11.90 10.66 11.64
C VAL A 147 -10.70 9.85 11.20
N LYS A 148 -10.25 10.05 9.95
CA LYS A 148 -9.00 9.47 9.46
C LYS A 148 -7.82 10.06 10.22
N VAL A 149 -6.96 9.20 10.74
CA VAL A 149 -5.76 9.61 11.48
C VAL A 149 -4.51 9.01 10.85
N ALA A 150 -3.35 9.62 11.13
CA ALA A 150 -2.05 9.12 10.70
C ALA A 150 -1.82 7.67 11.14
N ASP A 151 -1.24 6.87 10.26
CA ASP A 151 -1.01 5.44 10.50
C ASP A 151 0.22 5.22 11.38
N ASP A 152 0.04 5.37 12.70
CA ASP A 152 1.11 5.13 13.67
C ASP A 152 1.54 3.65 13.78
N VAL A 153 0.75 2.71 13.28
CA VAL A 153 1.07 1.26 13.31
C VAL A 153 2.21 0.98 12.35
N THR A 154 2.15 1.60 11.17
CA THR A 154 3.13 1.53 10.11
C THR A 154 4.51 1.99 10.62
N TYR A 155 4.62 3.20 11.19
CA TYR A 155 5.87 3.67 11.80
C TYR A 155 6.35 2.82 12.97
N ARG A 156 5.44 2.33 13.83
CA ARG A 156 5.81 1.45 14.95
C ARG A 156 6.55 0.20 14.48
N ARG A 157 6.14 -0.42 13.36
CA ARG A 157 6.79 -1.63 12.82
C ARG A 157 8.17 -1.33 12.24
N MET A 158 8.28 -0.24 11.47
CA MET A 158 9.58 0.21 10.95
C MET A 158 10.54 0.55 12.10
N ASN A 159 10.07 1.31 13.10
CA ASN A 159 10.89 1.67 14.27
C ASN A 159 11.34 0.44 15.06
N GLN A 160 10.48 -0.56 15.31
CA GLN A 160 10.89 -1.80 15.97
C GLN A 160 11.97 -2.55 15.20
N THR A 161 11.88 -2.56 13.86
CA THR A 161 12.85 -3.21 12.98
C THR A 161 14.18 -2.46 13.01
N MET A 162 14.14 -1.12 12.92
CA MET A 162 15.34 -0.29 13.01
C MET A 162 15.97 -0.36 14.40
N GLU A 163 15.20 -0.31 15.50
CA GLU A 163 15.73 -0.49 16.86
C GLU A 163 16.38 -1.86 17.06
N LYS A 164 15.91 -2.90 16.37
CA LYS A 164 16.57 -4.21 16.35
C LYS A 164 17.90 -4.14 15.62
N LEU A 165 17.93 -3.55 14.41
CA LEU A 165 19.17 -3.34 13.64
C LEU A 165 20.19 -2.47 14.38
N GLU A 166 19.74 -1.43 15.08
CA GLU A 166 20.57 -0.51 15.87
C GLU A 166 21.34 -1.23 16.99
N LYS A 167 20.71 -2.24 17.60
CA LYS A 167 21.29 -3.01 18.71
C LYS A 167 22.12 -4.21 18.25
N MET A 168 22.12 -4.55 16.96
CA MET A 168 22.82 -5.73 16.47
C MET A 168 24.34 -5.52 16.45
N THR A 169 25.03 -6.54 16.93
CA THR A 169 26.49 -6.65 16.88
C THR A 169 26.94 -7.37 15.61
N GLU A 170 28.20 -7.18 15.19
CA GLU A 170 28.70 -7.77 13.93
C GLU A 170 28.65 -9.31 13.87
N SER A 171 28.63 -9.99 15.02
CA SER A 171 28.48 -11.44 15.12
C SER A 171 27.08 -11.93 14.77
N GLU A 172 26.08 -11.05 14.83
CA GLU A 172 24.68 -11.33 14.46
C GLU A 172 24.42 -11.09 12.97
N TYR A 173 25.36 -10.45 12.24
CA TYR A 173 25.17 -10.15 10.83
C TYR A 173 25.28 -11.41 9.98
N THR A 174 24.17 -11.76 9.32
CA THR A 174 24.14 -12.82 8.32
C THR A 174 24.98 -12.45 7.09
N ALA A 175 25.42 -13.44 6.31
CA ALA A 175 26.10 -13.20 5.04
C ALA A 175 25.26 -12.32 4.10
N PHE A 176 23.94 -12.56 4.08
CA PHE A 176 22.96 -11.75 3.37
C PHE A 176 22.99 -10.27 3.79
N MET A 177 22.93 -9.99 5.09
CA MET A 177 23.02 -8.61 5.60
C MET A 177 24.35 -7.95 5.25
N ARG A 178 25.47 -8.68 5.38
CA ARG A 178 26.80 -8.17 5.04
C ARG A 178 26.86 -7.70 3.58
N VAL A 179 26.25 -8.43 2.65
CA VAL A 179 26.13 -8.00 1.25
C VAL A 179 25.23 -6.78 1.10
N LEU A 180 24.05 -6.75 1.73
CA LEU A 180 23.13 -5.62 1.62
C LEU A 180 23.68 -4.31 2.21
N PHE A 181 24.61 -4.38 3.16
CA PHE A 181 25.28 -3.22 3.76
C PHE A 181 26.66 -2.91 3.16
N GLY A 182 27.11 -3.69 2.17
CA GLY A 182 28.41 -3.48 1.51
C GLY A 182 29.62 -3.93 2.32
N LEU A 183 29.41 -4.65 3.43
CA LEU A 183 30.46 -5.26 4.24
C LEU A 183 31.08 -6.49 3.55
N SER A 184 30.45 -6.99 2.49
CA SER A 184 30.94 -8.08 1.64
C SER A 184 30.41 -7.92 0.22
N SER A 185 31.14 -8.42 -0.77
CA SER A 185 30.67 -8.44 -2.16
C SER A 185 29.61 -9.53 -2.37
N PRO A 186 28.64 -9.33 -3.28
CA PRO A 186 27.70 -10.37 -3.68
C PRO A 186 28.44 -11.60 -4.22
N SER A 187 27.89 -12.79 -4.02
CA SER A 187 28.45 -14.00 -4.61
C SER A 187 28.49 -13.89 -6.14
N PRO A 188 29.58 -14.31 -6.80
CA PRO A 188 29.70 -14.21 -8.24
C PRO A 188 28.64 -15.07 -8.94
N VAL A 189 28.02 -14.51 -9.97
CA VAL A 189 27.06 -15.19 -10.84
C VAL A 189 27.77 -15.50 -12.17
N PRO A 190 27.59 -16.70 -12.77
CA PRO A 190 28.17 -17.02 -14.06
C PRO A 190 27.80 -15.97 -15.13
N GLN A 191 28.76 -15.63 -15.99
CA GLN A 191 28.55 -14.61 -17.03
C GLN A 191 27.51 -15.05 -18.08
N ASP A 192 27.52 -16.33 -18.44
CA ASP A 192 26.54 -16.91 -19.37
C ASP A 192 25.64 -17.91 -18.64
N LEU A 193 24.50 -17.41 -18.18
CA LEU A 193 23.49 -18.20 -17.48
C LEU A 193 22.73 -19.15 -18.40
N ALA A 194 22.77 -18.94 -19.71
CA ALA A 194 22.14 -19.83 -20.68
C ALA A 194 22.98 -21.10 -20.91
N LEU A 195 24.27 -21.08 -20.55
CA LEU A 195 25.19 -22.22 -20.61
C LEU A 195 25.33 -22.97 -19.28
N ASP A 196 24.76 -22.45 -18.19
CA ASP A 196 24.76 -23.14 -16.90
C ASP A 196 23.95 -24.45 -17.01
N PRO A 197 24.52 -25.63 -16.65
CA PRO A 197 23.87 -26.93 -16.87
C PRO A 197 22.52 -27.12 -16.17
N GLU A 198 22.28 -26.41 -15.07
CA GLU A 198 21.04 -26.45 -14.30
C GLU A 198 20.05 -25.40 -14.81
N LEU A 199 20.50 -24.17 -15.10
CA LEU A 199 19.63 -23.07 -15.54
C LEU A 199 19.29 -23.11 -17.04
N SER A 200 20.12 -23.75 -17.87
CA SER A 200 19.87 -23.97 -19.29
C SER A 200 18.70 -24.93 -19.54
N LYS A 201 18.46 -25.85 -18.59
CA LYS A 201 17.41 -26.88 -18.67
C LYS A 201 16.09 -26.47 -18.01
N ILE A 202 15.96 -25.22 -17.58
CA ILE A 202 14.72 -24.71 -17.01
C ILE A 202 13.58 -24.91 -18.01
N GLN A 203 12.55 -25.63 -17.57
CA GLN A 203 11.30 -25.74 -18.31
C GLN A 203 10.40 -24.56 -17.94
N TRP A 204 10.29 -23.63 -18.90
CA TRP A 204 9.40 -22.48 -18.81
C TRP A 204 7.96 -22.93 -18.73
N ILE A 205 7.23 -22.40 -17.75
CA ILE A 205 5.80 -22.68 -17.58
C ILE A 205 5.01 -21.78 -18.53
N ASP A 206 5.40 -20.51 -18.61
CA ASP A 206 4.86 -19.60 -19.61
C ASP A 206 5.72 -19.59 -20.89
N PRO A 207 5.18 -20.05 -22.03
CA PRO A 207 5.91 -20.06 -23.30
C PRO A 207 6.06 -18.66 -23.94
N SER A 208 5.31 -17.66 -23.49
CA SER A 208 5.27 -16.32 -24.07
C SER A 208 6.39 -15.39 -23.57
N LEU A 209 7.19 -15.83 -22.60
CA LEU A 209 8.30 -15.07 -22.04
C LEU A 209 9.34 -14.71 -23.12
N ASN A 210 9.70 -13.43 -23.16
CA ASN A 210 10.79 -12.96 -24.02
C ASN A 210 12.18 -13.20 -23.39
N ASP A 211 13.23 -12.96 -24.16
CA ASP A 211 14.60 -13.26 -23.74
C ASP A 211 15.07 -12.42 -22.55
N SER A 212 14.67 -11.15 -22.47
CA SER A 212 15.02 -10.28 -21.33
C SER A 212 14.39 -10.76 -20.01
N GLN A 213 13.16 -11.28 -20.08
CA GLN A 213 12.45 -11.86 -18.94
C GLN A 213 13.09 -13.20 -18.53
N LYS A 214 13.41 -14.06 -19.49
CA LYS A 214 14.11 -15.34 -19.24
C LYS A 214 15.48 -15.11 -18.61
N ASP A 215 16.25 -14.15 -19.10
CA ASP A 215 17.55 -13.79 -18.51
C ASP A 215 17.39 -13.26 -17.07
N ALA A 216 16.43 -12.36 -16.84
CA ALA A 216 16.15 -11.85 -15.49
C ALA A 216 15.77 -12.98 -14.51
N ILE A 217 14.98 -13.97 -14.95
CA ILE A 217 14.59 -15.12 -14.11
C ILE A 217 15.80 -16.02 -13.84
N ARG A 218 16.59 -16.38 -14.85
CA ARG A 218 17.82 -17.18 -14.66
C ARG A 218 18.77 -16.48 -13.70
N PHE A 219 18.94 -15.17 -13.87
CA PHE A 219 19.79 -14.35 -13.02
C PHE A 219 19.29 -14.35 -11.57
N ALA A 220 17.99 -14.10 -11.38
CA ALA A 220 17.39 -14.13 -10.05
C ALA A 220 17.48 -15.51 -9.39
N LEU A 221 17.41 -16.61 -10.14
CA LEU A 221 17.62 -17.97 -9.61
C LEU A 221 19.09 -18.20 -9.20
N ALA A 222 20.04 -17.78 -10.05
CA ALA A 222 21.48 -17.96 -9.83
C ALA A 222 22.05 -17.12 -8.68
N SER A 223 21.55 -15.91 -8.46
CA SER A 223 22.01 -15.02 -7.39
C SER A 223 21.79 -15.64 -6.01
N ARG A 224 22.77 -15.54 -5.11
CA ARG A 224 22.65 -16.12 -3.77
C ARG A 224 22.02 -15.17 -2.76
N GLU A 225 22.50 -13.94 -2.68
CA GLU A 225 22.05 -12.98 -1.67
C GLU A 225 21.02 -12.00 -2.22
N VAL A 226 21.27 -11.39 -3.39
CA VAL A 226 20.41 -10.33 -3.92
C VAL A 226 20.34 -10.31 -5.45
N ALA A 227 19.17 -10.00 -5.99
CA ALA A 227 18.95 -9.69 -7.39
C ALA A 227 17.98 -8.51 -7.55
N LEU A 228 18.26 -7.61 -8.48
CA LEU A 228 17.41 -6.50 -8.86
C LEU A 228 16.83 -6.74 -10.26
N ILE A 229 15.51 -6.75 -10.36
CA ILE A 229 14.79 -6.79 -11.65
C ILE A 229 14.26 -5.39 -11.92
N HIS A 230 14.91 -4.69 -12.85
CA HIS A 230 14.49 -3.38 -13.31
C HIS A 230 13.44 -3.56 -14.41
N GLY A 231 12.18 -3.24 -14.09
CA GLY A 231 11.05 -3.40 -15.00
C GLY A 231 10.42 -2.06 -15.40
N PRO A 232 10.90 -1.43 -16.49
CA PRO A 232 10.28 -0.25 -17.09
C PRO A 232 8.79 -0.41 -17.44
N PRO A 233 8.07 0.69 -17.73
CA PRO A 233 6.64 0.65 -18.03
C PRO A 233 6.28 -0.35 -19.13
N GLY A 234 5.31 -1.23 -18.85
CA GLY A 234 4.79 -2.19 -19.84
C GLY A 234 5.67 -3.40 -20.13
N THR A 235 6.81 -3.59 -19.44
CA THR A 235 7.76 -4.69 -19.72
C THR A 235 7.38 -6.06 -19.14
N GLY A 236 6.24 -6.16 -18.46
CA GLY A 236 5.78 -7.41 -17.85
C GLY A 236 6.54 -7.81 -16.57
N LYS A 237 6.93 -6.84 -15.74
CA LYS A 237 7.58 -7.06 -14.44
C LYS A 237 6.83 -8.09 -13.58
N THR A 238 5.53 -7.88 -13.33
CA THR A 238 4.73 -8.82 -12.55
C THR A 238 4.66 -10.19 -13.22
N HIS A 239 4.51 -10.25 -14.54
CA HIS A 239 4.50 -11.51 -15.30
C HIS A 239 5.82 -12.29 -15.13
N THR A 240 6.96 -11.59 -15.15
CA THR A 240 8.29 -12.16 -14.89
C THR A 240 8.41 -12.70 -13.46
N LEU A 241 7.86 -11.98 -12.48
CA LEU A 241 7.85 -12.43 -11.08
C LEU A 241 7.00 -13.68 -10.87
N ILE A 242 5.88 -13.82 -11.59
CA ILE A 242 5.03 -15.01 -11.52
C ILE A 242 5.82 -16.25 -11.95
N GLU A 243 6.47 -16.21 -13.11
CA GLU A 243 7.31 -17.33 -13.56
C GLU A 243 8.44 -17.60 -12.54
N LEU A 244 9.13 -16.57 -12.05
CA LEU A 244 10.19 -16.73 -11.05
C LEU A 244 9.67 -17.44 -9.79
N ILE A 245 8.51 -17.05 -9.27
CA ILE A 245 7.89 -17.68 -8.09
C ILE A 245 7.61 -19.15 -8.38
N LEU A 246 7.04 -19.48 -9.56
CA LEU A 246 6.73 -20.85 -9.92
C LEU A 246 8.01 -21.71 -10.06
N GLN A 247 9.10 -21.16 -10.59
CA GLN A 247 10.39 -21.85 -10.67
C GLN A 247 11.00 -22.07 -9.28
N LEU A 248 10.91 -21.09 -8.37
CA LEU A 248 11.37 -21.23 -6.99
C LEU A 248 10.57 -22.29 -6.21
N ILE A 249 9.26 -22.42 -6.48
CA ILE A 249 8.42 -23.48 -5.88
C ILE A 249 8.88 -24.87 -6.36
N LYS A 250 9.26 -25.03 -7.64
CA LYS A 250 9.81 -26.30 -8.16
C LYS A 250 11.10 -26.71 -7.45
N LEU A 251 11.86 -25.75 -6.93
CA LEU A 251 13.05 -25.98 -6.10
C LEU A 251 12.73 -26.22 -4.62
N ASP A 252 11.45 -26.40 -4.29
CA ASP A 252 10.92 -26.59 -2.93
C ASP A 252 11.23 -25.45 -1.95
N LEU A 253 11.48 -24.25 -2.47
CA LEU A 253 11.80 -23.08 -1.65
C LEU A 253 10.54 -22.43 -1.09
N ARG A 254 10.65 -21.89 0.14
CA ARG A 254 9.58 -21.13 0.78
C ARG A 254 9.77 -19.63 0.54
N ILE A 255 8.72 -19.00 0.04
CA ILE A 255 8.78 -17.65 -0.54
C ILE A 255 7.88 -16.71 0.25
N LEU A 256 8.42 -15.55 0.62
CA LEU A 256 7.63 -14.41 1.10
C LEU A 256 7.59 -13.33 0.02
N VAL A 257 6.41 -13.09 -0.57
CA VAL A 257 6.20 -12.02 -1.54
C VAL A 257 5.63 -10.81 -0.83
N CYS A 258 6.24 -9.65 -1.09
CA CYS A 258 5.84 -8.40 -0.50
C CYS A 258 5.70 -7.27 -1.53
N GLY A 259 4.94 -6.25 -1.17
CA GLY A 259 4.87 -4.99 -1.91
C GLY A 259 4.43 -3.83 -0.99
N PRO A 260 4.65 -2.58 -1.40
CA PRO A 260 4.29 -1.41 -0.59
C PRO A 260 2.77 -1.22 -0.48
N SER A 261 1.99 -1.67 -1.46
CA SER A 261 0.53 -1.51 -1.52
C SER A 261 -0.22 -2.85 -1.54
N ASN A 262 -1.51 -2.86 -1.21
CA ASN A 262 -2.32 -4.08 -1.35
C ASN A 262 -2.50 -4.47 -2.82
N ILE A 263 -2.68 -3.48 -3.71
CA ILE A 263 -2.91 -3.72 -5.13
C ILE A 263 -1.73 -4.44 -5.78
N SER A 264 -0.49 -4.04 -5.47
CA SER A 264 0.70 -4.71 -6.04
C SER A 264 0.78 -6.18 -5.61
N VAL A 265 0.46 -6.48 -4.35
CA VAL A 265 0.45 -7.86 -3.83
C VAL A 265 -0.72 -8.67 -4.41
N ASP A 266 -1.91 -8.08 -4.46
CA ASP A 266 -3.12 -8.76 -4.93
C ASP A 266 -3.03 -9.12 -6.42
N ASN A 267 -2.41 -8.26 -7.23
CA ASN A 267 -2.10 -8.52 -8.64
C ASN A 267 -1.18 -9.74 -8.85
N ILE A 268 -0.33 -10.07 -7.87
CA ILE A 268 0.48 -11.29 -7.88
C ILE A 268 -0.39 -12.49 -7.48
N VAL A 269 -1.19 -12.35 -6.41
CA VAL A 269 -2.09 -13.44 -5.97
C VAL A 269 -3.02 -13.89 -7.08
N GLU A 270 -3.67 -12.93 -7.77
CA GLU A 270 -4.61 -13.22 -8.85
C GLU A 270 -3.97 -14.00 -10.00
N ARG A 271 -2.71 -13.72 -10.33
CA ARG A 271 -1.96 -14.43 -11.37
C ARG A 271 -1.39 -15.78 -10.90
N LEU A 272 -1.14 -15.95 -9.60
CA LEU A 272 -0.70 -17.22 -9.02
C LEU A 272 -1.85 -18.21 -8.80
N ALA A 273 -3.05 -17.73 -8.48
CA ALA A 273 -4.19 -18.56 -8.14
C ALA A 273 -4.54 -19.66 -9.18
N PRO A 274 -4.50 -19.39 -10.51
CA PRO A 274 -4.77 -20.42 -11.53
C PRO A 274 -3.81 -21.62 -11.50
N HIS A 275 -2.60 -21.46 -10.96
CA HIS A 275 -1.58 -22.52 -10.90
C HIS A 275 -1.83 -23.54 -9.78
N LYS A 276 -2.89 -23.37 -8.96
CA LYS A 276 -3.30 -24.29 -7.88
C LYS A 276 -2.20 -24.58 -6.85
N ILE A 277 -1.36 -23.59 -6.58
CA ILE A 277 -0.31 -23.66 -5.56
C ILE A 277 -0.81 -23.24 -4.18
N PRO A 278 -0.24 -23.77 -3.08
CA PRO A 278 -0.60 -23.38 -1.71
C PRO A 278 -0.07 -21.98 -1.39
N ILE A 279 -0.89 -20.97 -1.69
CA ILE A 279 -0.63 -19.55 -1.43
C ILE A 279 -1.49 -19.03 -0.27
N LEU A 280 -0.92 -18.12 0.52
CA LEU A 280 -1.61 -17.46 1.64
C LEU A 280 -1.40 -15.95 1.58
N ARG A 281 -2.50 -15.20 1.49
CA ARG A 281 -2.52 -13.73 1.50
C ARG A 281 -2.80 -13.19 2.90
N LEU A 282 -1.82 -12.50 3.48
CA LEU A 282 -1.92 -11.82 4.77
C LEU A 282 -2.38 -10.38 4.60
N GLY A 283 -3.61 -10.08 4.99
CA GLY A 283 -4.13 -8.73 4.96
C GLY A 283 -5.59 -8.73 5.37
N HIS A 284 -6.09 -7.57 5.79
CA HIS A 284 -7.50 -7.48 6.14
C HIS A 284 -8.36 -7.65 4.88
N PRO A 285 -9.34 -8.57 4.83
CA PRO A 285 -10.13 -8.92 3.64
C PRO A 285 -10.66 -7.73 2.85
N ALA A 286 -11.17 -6.72 3.52
CA ALA A 286 -11.73 -5.57 2.81
C ALA A 286 -10.70 -4.65 2.13
N ARG A 287 -9.40 -4.79 2.40
CA ARG A 287 -8.34 -4.14 1.64
C ARG A 287 -7.91 -4.95 0.41
N LEU A 288 -8.43 -6.16 0.25
CA LEU A 288 -8.04 -7.11 -0.78
C LEU A 288 -9.02 -7.05 -1.95
N LEU A 289 -8.51 -7.34 -3.15
CA LEU A 289 -9.36 -7.56 -4.31
C LEU A 289 -10.31 -8.75 -4.10
N PRO A 290 -11.55 -8.70 -4.63
CA PRO A 290 -12.51 -9.80 -4.51
C PRO A 290 -11.98 -11.16 -4.99
N SER A 291 -11.22 -11.18 -6.10
CA SER A 291 -10.60 -12.39 -6.65
C SER A 291 -9.56 -13.03 -5.73
N VAL A 292 -9.01 -12.26 -4.79
CA VAL A 292 -7.94 -12.67 -3.87
C VAL A 292 -8.47 -13.15 -2.52
N LEU A 293 -9.73 -12.84 -2.18
CA LEU A 293 -10.32 -13.14 -0.87
C LEU A 293 -10.26 -14.62 -0.48
N ALA A 294 -10.43 -15.53 -1.44
CA ALA A 294 -10.37 -16.97 -1.22
C ALA A 294 -9.02 -17.45 -0.67
N HIS A 295 -7.95 -16.67 -0.90
CA HIS A 295 -6.59 -16.96 -0.44
C HIS A 295 -6.21 -16.17 0.82
N SER A 296 -7.11 -15.36 1.37
CA SER A 296 -6.82 -14.55 2.55
C SER A 296 -6.80 -15.36 3.83
N LEU A 297 -5.93 -14.98 4.79
CA LEU A 297 -5.84 -15.66 6.08
C LEU A 297 -7.20 -15.75 6.80
N ASP A 298 -7.97 -14.67 6.79
CA ASP A 298 -9.26 -14.60 7.49
C ASP A 298 -10.31 -15.53 6.89
N VAL A 299 -10.26 -15.75 5.57
CA VAL A 299 -11.17 -16.69 4.88
C VAL A 299 -10.68 -18.12 5.10
N LEU A 300 -9.39 -18.39 4.93
CA LEU A 300 -8.82 -19.73 5.12
C LEU A 300 -8.95 -20.22 6.56
N THR A 301 -8.85 -19.36 7.56
CA THR A 301 -9.13 -19.71 8.97
C THR A 301 -10.60 -20.03 9.24
N GLN A 302 -11.52 -19.68 8.34
CA GLN A 302 -12.95 -20.00 8.46
C GLN A 302 -13.39 -21.18 7.59
N THR A 303 -12.70 -21.40 6.47
CA THR A 303 -13.08 -22.42 5.47
C THR A 303 -12.22 -23.67 5.51
N SER A 304 -11.02 -23.63 6.09
CA SER A 304 -10.16 -24.80 6.23
C SER A 304 -10.69 -25.77 7.28
N GLU A 305 -10.31 -27.04 7.17
CA GLU A 305 -10.59 -28.05 8.19
C GLU A 305 -10.03 -27.64 9.57
N ALA A 306 -8.83 -27.04 9.59
CA ALA A 306 -8.23 -26.47 10.79
C ALA A 306 -9.07 -25.32 11.41
N GLY A 307 -9.86 -24.63 10.59
CA GLY A 307 -10.73 -23.52 10.97
C GLY A 307 -12.06 -23.91 11.61
N ALA A 308 -12.52 -25.15 11.42
CA ALA A 308 -13.81 -25.62 11.96
C ALA A 308 -13.90 -25.42 13.49
N ILE A 309 -12.80 -25.72 14.18
CA ILE A 309 -12.67 -25.61 15.63
C ILE A 309 -12.75 -24.15 16.10
N VAL A 310 -12.26 -23.20 15.29
CA VAL A 310 -12.28 -21.76 15.58
C VAL A 310 -13.70 -21.20 15.40
N LYS A 311 -14.45 -21.74 14.43
CA LYS A 311 -15.83 -21.34 14.13
C LYS A 311 -16.79 -21.62 15.30
N ASP A 312 -16.64 -22.78 15.95
CA ASP A 312 -17.50 -23.17 17.06
C ASP A 312 -17.36 -22.21 18.27
N VAL A 313 -16.12 -21.92 18.66
CA VAL A 313 -15.84 -20.99 19.77
C VAL A 313 -16.32 -19.57 19.43
N ARG A 314 -16.19 -19.14 18.18
CA ARG A 314 -16.71 -17.84 17.72
C ARG A 314 -18.23 -17.75 17.84
N ALA A 315 -18.94 -18.80 17.42
CA ALA A 315 -20.39 -18.84 17.50
C ALA A 315 -20.88 -18.77 18.96
N GLU A 316 -20.19 -19.46 19.86
CA GLU A 316 -20.47 -19.40 21.30
C GLU A 316 -20.24 -17.98 21.88
N MET A 317 -19.13 -17.33 21.50
CA MET A 317 -18.83 -15.96 21.90
C MET A 317 -19.89 -14.96 21.42
N ASP A 318 -20.27 -15.03 20.15
CA ASP A 318 -21.27 -14.13 19.57
C ASP A 318 -22.66 -14.33 20.22
N ALA A 319 -23.02 -15.58 20.56
CA ALA A 319 -24.24 -15.89 21.31
C ALA A 319 -24.22 -15.30 22.73
N LYS A 320 -23.11 -15.45 23.46
CA LYS A 320 -22.91 -14.86 24.79
C LYS A 320 -22.93 -13.33 24.74
N GLN A 321 -22.31 -12.70 23.74
CA GLN A 321 -22.37 -11.24 23.55
C GLN A 321 -23.80 -10.75 23.29
N ALA A 322 -24.58 -11.46 22.46
CA ALA A 322 -25.97 -11.11 22.21
C ALA A 322 -26.85 -11.22 23.47
N SER A 323 -26.52 -12.13 24.38
CA SER A 323 -27.24 -12.31 25.65
C SER A 323 -27.08 -11.13 26.63
N ILE A 324 -25.99 -10.35 26.53
CA ILE A 324 -25.73 -9.18 27.39
C ILE A 324 -26.84 -8.13 27.25
N LYS A 325 -27.27 -7.83 26.02
CA LYS A 325 -28.34 -6.86 25.75
C LYS A 325 -29.68 -7.27 26.37
N LYS A 326 -29.91 -8.58 26.55
CA LYS A 326 -31.15 -9.14 27.10
C LYS A 326 -31.14 -9.26 28.62
N THR A 327 -29.96 -9.29 29.24
CA THR A 327 -29.78 -9.54 30.67
C THR A 327 -29.96 -8.24 31.47
N ARG A 328 -30.89 -8.21 32.44
CA ARG A 328 -31.13 -7.04 33.30
C ARG A 328 -30.41 -7.12 34.66
N ASN A 329 -30.03 -8.32 35.10
CA ASN A 329 -29.37 -8.56 36.38
C ASN A 329 -27.85 -8.27 36.31
N GLY A 330 -27.34 -7.39 37.18
CA GLY A 330 -25.92 -7.01 37.21
C GLY A 330 -24.97 -8.16 37.59
N ARG A 331 -25.40 -9.11 38.42
CA ARG A 331 -24.57 -10.29 38.78
C ARG A 331 -24.43 -11.25 37.61
N GLU A 332 -25.51 -11.46 36.88
CA GLU A 332 -25.55 -12.31 35.69
C GLU A 332 -24.76 -11.69 34.54
N LYS A 333 -24.85 -10.37 34.34
CA LYS A 333 -23.95 -9.65 33.41
C LYS A 333 -22.48 -9.87 33.74
N ARG A 334 -22.08 -9.74 35.01
CA ARG A 334 -20.69 -9.98 35.44
C ARG A 334 -20.23 -11.41 35.13
N GLN A 335 -21.10 -12.41 35.30
CA GLN A 335 -20.79 -13.79 34.94
C GLN A 335 -20.60 -13.94 33.42
N ILE A 336 -21.49 -13.37 32.61
CA ILE A 336 -21.37 -13.39 31.14
C ILE A 336 -20.05 -12.74 30.69
N TYR A 337 -19.62 -11.64 31.32
CA TYR A 337 -18.32 -11.03 31.04
C TYR A 337 -17.14 -11.92 31.43
N ALA A 338 -17.23 -12.68 32.52
CA ALA A 338 -16.21 -13.63 32.93
C ALA A 338 -16.10 -14.79 31.93
N ASP A 339 -17.23 -15.39 31.56
CA ASP A 339 -17.31 -16.45 30.55
C ASP A 339 -16.74 -15.98 29.20
N LEU A 340 -17.11 -14.78 28.75
CA LEU A 340 -16.59 -14.19 27.52
C LEU A 340 -15.08 -13.98 27.55
N LYS A 341 -14.51 -13.67 28.72
CA LYS A 341 -13.06 -13.50 28.88
C LYS A 341 -12.33 -14.83 28.71
N GLU A 342 -12.87 -15.93 29.23
CA GLU A 342 -12.32 -17.27 29.06
C GLU A 342 -12.46 -17.75 27.62
N LEU A 343 -13.65 -17.62 27.02
CA LEU A 343 -13.88 -17.96 25.61
C LEU A 343 -12.97 -17.16 24.68
N ARG A 344 -12.75 -15.86 24.93
CA ARG A 344 -11.79 -15.03 24.18
C ARG A 344 -10.36 -15.56 24.29
N LYS A 345 -9.97 -16.08 25.45
CA LYS A 345 -8.61 -16.65 25.65
C LYS A 345 -8.46 -17.93 24.85
N GLU A 346 -9.43 -18.84 24.95
CA GLU A 346 -9.45 -20.09 24.20
C GLU A 346 -9.51 -19.86 22.69
N PHE A 347 -10.38 -18.94 22.23
CA PHE A 347 -10.48 -18.55 20.83
C PHE A 347 -9.13 -18.12 20.28
N ARG A 348 -8.43 -17.22 20.98
CA ARG A 348 -7.11 -16.73 20.55
C ARG A 348 -6.06 -17.83 20.48
N GLU A 349 -6.10 -18.80 21.39
CA GLU A 349 -5.13 -19.90 21.43
C GLU A 349 -5.35 -20.87 20.27
N ARG A 350 -6.61 -21.24 20.01
CA ARG A 350 -6.99 -22.08 18.87
C ARG A 350 -6.74 -21.38 17.54
N GLU A 351 -7.11 -20.11 17.42
CA GLU A 351 -6.88 -19.29 16.23
C GLU A 351 -5.38 -19.17 15.93
N ARG A 352 -4.53 -18.90 16.93
CA ARG A 352 -3.07 -18.86 16.72
C ARG A 352 -2.51 -20.17 16.19
N ARG A 353 -2.97 -21.31 16.71
CA ARG A 353 -2.52 -22.63 16.23
C ARG A 353 -2.92 -22.84 14.77
N CYS A 354 -4.19 -22.62 14.44
CA CYS A 354 -4.69 -22.72 13.07
C CYS A 354 -3.92 -21.79 12.11
N VAL A 355 -3.72 -20.52 12.49
CA VAL A 355 -2.95 -19.54 11.71
C VAL A 355 -1.51 -20.02 11.51
N SER A 356 -0.86 -20.53 12.56
CA SER A 356 0.50 -21.04 12.47
C SER A 356 0.61 -22.24 11.52
N ASP A 357 -0.34 -23.17 11.55
CA ASP A 357 -0.35 -24.35 10.68
C ASP A 357 -0.57 -23.94 9.22
N LEU A 358 -1.56 -23.07 8.94
CA LEU A 358 -1.81 -22.53 7.59
C LEU A 358 -0.57 -21.84 7.01
N ILE A 359 0.12 -21.03 7.81
CA ILE A 359 1.34 -20.34 7.38
C ILE A 359 2.46 -21.35 7.10
N ARG A 360 2.65 -22.35 7.97
CA ARG A 360 3.70 -23.38 7.81
C ARG A 360 3.48 -24.22 6.55
N GLU A 361 2.24 -24.56 6.23
CA GLU A 361 1.88 -25.37 5.07
C GLU A 361 1.92 -24.59 3.75
N SER A 362 1.88 -23.26 3.82
CA SER A 362 1.96 -22.39 2.64
C SER A 362 3.38 -22.30 2.10
N LYS A 363 3.55 -22.58 0.81
CA LYS A 363 4.83 -22.42 0.09
C LYS A 363 5.09 -20.96 -0.27
N VAL A 364 4.03 -20.21 -0.54
CA VAL A 364 4.10 -18.78 -0.84
C VAL A 364 3.20 -18.02 0.12
N VAL A 365 3.81 -17.14 0.90
CA VAL A 365 3.09 -16.19 1.75
C VAL A 365 3.19 -14.81 1.11
N LEU A 366 2.05 -14.13 0.96
CA LEU A 366 1.96 -12.82 0.32
C LEU A 366 1.44 -11.79 1.32
N ALA A 367 2.15 -10.68 1.50
CA ALA A 367 1.77 -9.63 2.44
C ALA A 367 2.15 -8.26 1.89
N THR A 368 1.59 -7.18 2.41
CA THR A 368 2.28 -5.89 2.23
C THR A 368 3.56 -5.89 3.06
N LEU A 369 4.55 -5.07 2.71
CA LEU A 369 5.80 -4.97 3.50
C LEU A 369 5.51 -4.67 4.98
N HIS A 370 4.50 -3.83 5.24
CA HIS A 370 4.01 -3.60 6.59
C HIS A 370 3.38 -4.87 7.18
N GLY A 371 2.47 -5.51 6.45
CA GLY A 371 1.80 -6.75 6.82
C GLY A 371 2.76 -7.87 7.22
N ALA A 372 3.94 -7.94 6.59
CA ALA A 372 4.97 -8.92 6.90
C ALA A 372 5.50 -8.84 8.34
N GLY A 373 5.46 -7.67 8.97
CA GLY A 373 5.79 -7.48 10.39
C GLY A 373 4.68 -7.91 11.36
N GLY A 374 3.63 -8.58 10.86
CA GLY A 374 2.54 -9.11 11.68
C GLY A 374 3.00 -10.19 12.65
N HIS A 375 2.33 -10.29 13.80
CA HIS A 375 2.65 -11.30 14.81
C HIS A 375 2.62 -12.73 14.27
N GLN A 376 1.81 -12.97 13.23
CA GLN A 376 1.67 -14.26 12.56
C GLN A 376 2.97 -14.75 11.89
N LEU A 377 3.88 -13.84 11.52
CA LEU A 377 5.13 -14.18 10.83
C LEU A 377 6.39 -14.11 11.71
N ARG A 378 6.27 -13.74 12.99
CA ARG A 378 7.43 -13.41 13.86
C ARG A 378 8.49 -14.53 13.93
N ASP A 379 8.05 -15.79 13.93
CA ASP A 379 8.93 -16.95 14.09
C ASP A 379 9.04 -17.77 12.78
N GLN A 380 8.68 -17.16 11.66
CA GLN A 380 8.74 -17.79 10.34
C GLN A 380 10.05 -17.41 9.65
N GLN A 381 10.63 -18.39 8.96
CA GLN A 381 11.78 -18.19 8.08
C GLN A 381 11.39 -18.53 6.66
N PHE A 382 11.95 -17.78 5.73
CA PHE A 382 11.76 -17.93 4.29
C PHE A 382 13.13 -18.08 3.64
N ASP A 383 13.19 -18.84 2.55
CA ASP A 383 14.44 -18.96 1.79
C ASP A 383 14.68 -17.68 1.00
N ILE A 384 13.60 -17.06 0.52
CA ILE A 384 13.65 -15.89 -0.33
C ILE A 384 12.48 -14.94 -0.04
N VAL A 385 12.80 -13.64 -0.02
CA VAL A 385 11.84 -12.55 -0.06
C VAL A 385 11.84 -11.92 -1.46
N ILE A 386 10.66 -11.75 -2.04
CA ILE A 386 10.47 -11.01 -3.30
C ILE A 386 9.72 -9.73 -2.96
N ILE A 387 10.27 -8.57 -3.33
CA ILE A 387 9.62 -7.27 -3.12
C ILE A 387 9.27 -6.70 -4.50
N ASP A 388 7.98 -6.67 -4.82
CA ASP A 388 7.47 -5.96 -6.00
C ASP A 388 7.22 -4.48 -5.68
N GLU A 389 7.45 -3.62 -6.66
CA GLU A 389 7.49 -2.15 -6.51
C GLU A 389 8.45 -1.67 -5.40
N ALA A 390 9.63 -2.29 -5.31
CA ALA A 390 10.65 -1.95 -4.32
C ALA A 390 11.16 -0.51 -4.42
N SER A 391 11.06 0.12 -5.60
CA SER A 391 11.41 1.54 -5.84
C SER A 391 10.35 2.53 -5.36
N GLN A 392 9.20 2.06 -4.88
CA GLN A 392 8.16 2.89 -4.26
C GLN A 392 8.08 2.70 -2.74
N ALA A 393 9.01 1.93 -2.16
CA ALA A 393 9.01 1.58 -0.75
C ALA A 393 10.15 2.28 0.01
N LEU A 394 9.86 2.70 1.24
CA LEU A 394 10.90 3.17 2.16
C LEU A 394 11.85 2.01 2.48
N GLU A 395 13.15 2.27 2.52
CA GLU A 395 14.12 1.21 2.83
C GLU A 395 13.86 0.57 4.22
N ALA A 396 13.53 1.37 5.23
CA ALA A 396 13.19 0.88 6.56
C ALA A 396 11.99 -0.09 6.54
N GLN A 397 11.06 0.09 5.61
CA GLN A 397 9.91 -0.78 5.41
C GLN A 397 10.32 -2.11 4.77
N CYS A 398 11.26 -2.09 3.82
CA CYS A 398 11.80 -3.29 3.18
C CYS A 398 12.52 -4.20 4.18
N TRP A 399 13.20 -3.64 5.19
CA TRP A 399 13.89 -4.43 6.21
C TRP A 399 12.97 -5.29 7.08
N VAL A 400 11.67 -4.98 7.16
CA VAL A 400 10.69 -5.75 7.94
C VAL A 400 10.65 -7.22 7.49
N PRO A 401 10.39 -7.56 6.22
CA PRO A 401 10.48 -8.96 5.75
C PRO A 401 11.91 -9.47 5.56
N LEU A 402 12.88 -8.62 5.23
CA LEU A 402 14.25 -9.08 4.90
C LEU A 402 14.94 -9.80 6.06
N LEU A 403 14.65 -9.43 7.30
CA LEU A 403 15.19 -10.11 8.48
C LEU A 403 14.73 -11.56 8.66
N SER A 404 13.72 -12.02 7.90
CA SER A 404 13.21 -13.39 7.92
C SER A 404 13.70 -14.24 6.75
N ALA A 405 14.61 -13.71 5.92
CA ALA A 405 15.08 -14.36 4.70
C ALA A 405 16.60 -14.37 4.55
N LYS A 406 17.06 -15.23 3.63
CA LYS A 406 18.47 -15.41 3.28
C LYS A 406 18.83 -14.79 1.93
N LYS A 407 17.81 -14.48 1.11
CA LYS A 407 17.92 -13.95 -0.23
C LYS A 407 16.81 -12.94 -0.50
N ALA A 408 17.11 -11.91 -1.29
CA ALA A 408 16.12 -10.94 -1.76
C ALA A 408 16.10 -10.80 -3.28
N VAL A 409 14.90 -10.73 -3.86
CA VAL A 409 14.68 -10.27 -5.23
C VAL A 409 13.85 -9.00 -5.16
N CYS A 410 14.43 -7.87 -5.53
CA CYS A 410 13.72 -6.60 -5.58
C CYS A 410 13.37 -6.29 -7.02
N ALA A 411 12.08 -6.18 -7.31
CA ALA A 411 11.58 -5.75 -8.60
C ALA A 411 10.99 -4.35 -8.49
N GLY A 412 11.31 -3.50 -9.46
CA GLY A 412 10.81 -2.13 -9.47
C GLY A 412 11.34 -1.34 -10.64
N ASP A 413 11.06 -0.05 -10.63
CA ASP A 413 11.61 0.92 -11.55
C ASP A 413 12.00 2.17 -10.78
N HIS A 414 13.29 2.31 -10.53
CA HIS A 414 13.88 3.45 -9.82
C HIS A 414 13.84 4.77 -10.60
N LEU A 415 13.42 4.75 -11.86
CA LEU A 415 13.22 5.94 -12.68
C LEU A 415 11.75 6.40 -12.71
N GLN A 416 10.86 5.68 -12.02
CA GLN A 416 9.49 6.11 -11.75
C GLN A 416 9.40 6.81 -10.38
N LEU A 417 8.17 7.09 -9.93
CA LEU A 417 7.91 7.84 -8.70
C LEU A 417 8.56 7.17 -7.47
N PRO A 418 9.33 7.92 -6.66
CA PRO A 418 9.83 7.45 -5.36
C PRO A 418 8.71 7.42 -4.31
N PRO A 419 8.95 6.86 -3.11
CA PRO A 419 8.02 6.99 -2.00
C PRO A 419 7.75 8.47 -1.64
N THR A 420 6.49 8.81 -1.38
CA THR A 420 6.09 10.17 -1.01
C THR A 420 6.51 10.51 0.43
N ILE A 421 7.32 11.56 0.60
CA ILE A 421 7.83 12.01 1.91
C ILE A 421 7.25 13.38 2.25
N LYS A 422 6.38 13.45 3.26
CA LYS A 422 5.70 14.68 3.68
C LYS A 422 6.61 15.65 4.42
N SER A 423 7.60 15.14 5.15
CA SER A 423 8.53 15.97 5.93
C SER A 423 9.38 16.90 5.08
N LEU A 424 9.62 16.57 3.80
CA LEU A 424 10.32 17.44 2.85
C LEU A 424 9.57 18.75 2.60
N ASN A 425 8.23 18.69 2.58
CA ASN A 425 7.36 19.85 2.35
C ASN A 425 6.90 20.50 3.67
N SER A 426 7.30 19.95 4.82
CA SER A 426 6.86 20.43 6.12
C SER A 426 7.71 21.61 6.59
N LYS A 427 7.04 22.70 6.97
CA LYS A 427 7.68 23.83 7.69
C LYS A 427 8.00 23.46 9.15
N VAL A 428 7.49 22.33 9.65
CA VAL A 428 7.77 21.83 11.00
C VAL A 428 9.10 21.09 10.97
N LYS A 429 10.16 21.75 11.45
CA LYS A 429 11.39 21.06 11.80
C LYS A 429 11.12 20.24 13.05
N ALA A 430 11.01 18.92 12.91
CA ALA A 430 11.05 18.05 14.07
C ALA A 430 12.37 18.31 14.81
N ALA A 431 12.29 18.58 16.11
CA ALA A 431 13.49 18.57 16.94
C ALA A 431 14.02 17.13 16.88
N VAL A 432 15.15 16.92 16.20
CA VAL A 432 15.92 15.69 16.33
C VAL A 432 16.38 15.69 17.78
N VAL A 433 15.64 15.03 18.66
CA VAL A 433 16.09 14.78 20.03
C VAL A 433 17.07 13.62 19.89
N PRO A 434 18.38 13.85 20.01
CA PRO A 434 19.33 12.75 20.02
C PRO A 434 19.00 11.93 21.26
N LYS A 435 18.61 10.66 21.09
CA LYS A 435 18.58 9.76 22.24
C LYS A 435 20.02 9.68 22.77
N GLU A 436 20.21 9.84 24.08
CA GLU A 436 21.50 9.59 24.71
C GLU A 436 21.96 8.17 24.36
N GLY A 437 23.14 8.03 23.76
CA GLY A 437 23.68 6.75 23.29
C GLY A 437 23.34 6.37 21.83
N ALA A 438 22.69 7.25 21.05
CA ALA A 438 22.44 7.00 19.62
C ALA A 438 23.73 7.06 18.78
N GLU A 439 23.85 6.15 17.82
CA GLU A 439 24.96 6.06 16.87
C GLU A 439 25.04 7.28 15.94
N LYS A 440 26.24 7.54 15.40
CA LYS A 440 26.49 8.70 14.53
C LYS A 440 25.64 8.60 13.26
N GLN A 441 24.82 9.63 13.00
CA GLN A 441 23.97 9.67 11.82
C GLN A 441 24.76 9.84 10.52
N ILE A 442 24.28 9.19 9.45
CA ILE A 442 24.87 9.24 8.12
C ILE A 442 24.43 10.54 7.42
N LYS A 443 25.40 11.36 7.02
CA LYS A 443 25.11 12.62 6.31
C LYS A 443 24.60 12.34 4.90
N GLY A 444 23.55 13.05 4.48
CA GLY A 444 23.02 13.00 3.12
C GLY A 444 22.04 11.86 2.83
N MET A 445 21.78 10.96 3.79
CA MET A 445 20.74 9.93 3.66
C MET A 445 19.35 10.56 3.78
N THR A 446 18.44 10.17 2.88
CA THR A 446 17.04 10.62 2.87
C THR A 446 16.09 9.43 2.87
N LEU A 447 14.80 9.67 3.15
CA LEU A 447 13.76 8.63 3.00
C LEU A 447 13.38 8.36 1.54
N GLU A 448 13.79 9.21 0.60
CA GLU A 448 13.55 9.04 -0.83
C GLU A 448 14.48 7.99 -1.45
N THR A 449 15.68 7.79 -0.88
CA THR A 449 16.58 6.72 -1.31
C THR A 449 15.98 5.37 -0.94
N THR A 450 15.53 4.64 -1.95
CA THR A 450 14.95 3.30 -1.74
C THR A 450 16.04 2.24 -1.57
N LEU A 451 15.64 1.06 -1.08
CA LEU A 451 16.53 -0.10 -1.04
C LEU A 451 17.09 -0.41 -2.44
N PHE A 452 16.26 -0.26 -3.49
CA PHE A 452 16.66 -0.52 -4.87
C PHE A 452 17.77 0.44 -5.31
N ASP A 453 17.59 1.74 -5.07
CA ASP A 453 18.58 2.78 -5.40
C ASP A 453 19.89 2.54 -4.69
N ARG A 454 19.84 2.30 -3.37
CA ARG A 454 21.05 2.13 -2.56
C ARG A 454 21.84 0.91 -2.99
N LEU A 455 21.17 -0.23 -3.23
CA LEU A 455 21.85 -1.45 -3.68
C LEU A 455 22.43 -1.31 -5.08
N LEU A 456 21.73 -0.62 -5.99
CA LEU A 456 22.23 -0.33 -7.33
C LEU A 456 23.45 0.61 -7.29
N ALA A 457 23.44 1.63 -6.43
CA ALA A 457 24.59 2.52 -6.23
C ALA A 457 25.80 1.79 -5.60
N LEU A 458 25.54 0.83 -4.70
CA LEU A 458 26.57 0.08 -3.99
C LEU A 458 27.24 -0.99 -4.88
N HIS A 459 26.45 -1.80 -5.57
CA HIS A 459 26.94 -2.99 -6.29
C HIS A 459 26.94 -2.83 -7.83
N GLY A 460 26.37 -1.74 -8.33
CA GLY A 460 26.28 -1.46 -9.77
C GLY A 460 25.39 -2.43 -10.54
N SER A 461 25.62 -2.53 -11.84
CA SER A 461 24.84 -3.40 -12.75
C SER A 461 25.05 -4.90 -12.52
N SER A 462 26.03 -5.30 -11.70
CA SER A 462 26.35 -6.71 -11.42
C SER A 462 25.18 -7.47 -10.79
N ILE A 463 24.37 -6.78 -9.99
CA ILE A 463 23.18 -7.34 -9.32
C ILE A 463 21.87 -7.05 -10.06
N LYS A 464 21.90 -6.40 -11.23
CA LYS A 464 20.70 -5.90 -11.93
C LYS A 464 20.48 -6.61 -13.26
N ARG A 465 19.22 -6.91 -13.58
CA ARG A 465 18.75 -7.20 -14.94
C ARG A 465 17.57 -6.30 -15.30
N MET A 466 17.58 -5.77 -16.52
CA MET A 466 16.54 -4.87 -17.01
C MET A 466 15.70 -5.58 -18.07
N LEU A 467 14.39 -5.49 -17.93
CA LEU A 467 13.44 -5.93 -18.95
C LEU A 467 13.37 -4.88 -20.05
N THR A 468 13.43 -5.30 -21.32
CA THR A 468 13.59 -4.37 -22.45
C THR A 468 12.38 -4.31 -23.38
N THR A 469 11.67 -5.43 -23.57
CA THR A 469 10.48 -5.46 -24.44
C THR A 469 9.23 -5.01 -23.69
N GLN A 470 8.55 -3.97 -24.16
CA GLN A 470 7.32 -3.43 -23.59
C GLN A 470 6.09 -3.77 -24.45
N TYR A 471 4.96 -3.97 -23.78
CA TYR A 471 3.70 -4.47 -24.34
C TYR A 471 2.51 -3.51 -24.07
N ARG A 472 2.77 -2.21 -23.92
CA ARG A 472 1.75 -1.20 -23.57
C ARG A 472 1.62 -0.08 -24.59
N MET A 473 2.73 0.55 -24.95
CA MET A 473 2.77 1.81 -25.69
C MET A 473 3.05 1.57 -27.16
N HIS A 474 2.48 2.41 -28.03
CA HIS A 474 2.92 2.56 -29.42
C HIS A 474 4.40 2.97 -29.44
N GLU A 475 5.16 2.54 -30.47
CA GLU A 475 6.57 2.89 -30.66
C GLU A 475 6.86 4.40 -30.54
N LYS A 476 6.06 5.27 -31.19
CA LYS A 476 6.19 6.74 -31.12
C LYS A 476 6.09 7.28 -29.68
N ILE A 477 5.16 6.75 -28.89
CA ILE A 477 4.97 7.14 -27.48
C ILE A 477 6.13 6.61 -26.63
N MET A 478 6.54 5.35 -26.84
CA MET A 478 7.61 4.68 -26.10
C MET A 478 8.97 5.34 -26.32
N ARG A 479 9.23 5.87 -27.52
CA ARG A 479 10.55 6.38 -27.90
C ARG A 479 11.06 7.48 -26.96
N PHE A 480 10.20 8.45 -26.61
CA PHE A 480 10.58 9.52 -25.68
C PHE A 480 11.06 9.02 -24.31
N PRO A 481 10.27 8.26 -23.52
CA PRO A 481 10.77 7.74 -22.24
C PRO A 481 11.94 6.76 -22.43
N SER A 482 11.98 5.99 -23.52
CA SER A 482 13.13 5.10 -23.81
C SER A 482 14.43 5.86 -23.90
N ASP A 483 14.47 6.93 -24.69
CA ASP A 483 15.69 7.69 -24.96
C ASP A 483 16.09 8.54 -23.74
N GLU A 484 15.14 9.21 -23.09
CA GLU A 484 15.40 10.13 -21.96
C GLU A 484 15.71 9.41 -20.63
N LEU A 485 15.08 8.26 -20.36
CA LEU A 485 15.17 7.58 -19.07
C LEU A 485 15.90 6.25 -19.15
N TYR A 486 15.77 5.53 -20.26
CA TYR A 486 16.18 4.12 -20.35
C TYR A 486 17.31 3.87 -21.36
N GLU A 487 18.09 4.90 -21.69
CA GLU A 487 19.26 4.81 -22.58
C GLU A 487 18.94 4.23 -23.97
N GLY A 488 17.71 4.42 -24.47
CA GLY A 488 17.24 3.90 -25.76
C GLY A 488 17.03 2.38 -25.78
N LYS A 489 16.97 1.70 -24.62
CA LYS A 489 16.93 0.23 -24.53
C LYS A 489 15.54 -0.39 -24.64
N LEU A 490 14.46 0.40 -24.62
CA LEU A 490 13.11 -0.16 -24.72
C LEU A 490 12.76 -0.53 -26.15
N ILE A 491 12.09 -1.68 -26.30
CA ILE A 491 11.65 -2.22 -27.59
C ILE A 491 10.14 -2.43 -27.52
N ALA A 492 9.39 -1.87 -28.48
CA ALA A 492 7.96 -2.13 -28.57
C ALA A 492 7.71 -3.53 -29.12
N ALA A 493 6.90 -4.33 -28.43
CA ALA A 493 6.46 -5.61 -28.94
C ALA A 493 5.59 -5.41 -30.20
N GLU A 494 5.66 -6.35 -31.14
CA GLU A 494 4.95 -6.26 -32.43
C GLU A 494 3.45 -5.96 -32.25
N ALA A 495 2.81 -6.56 -31.25
CA ALA A 495 1.38 -6.39 -30.97
C ALA A 495 0.97 -4.97 -30.54
N VAL A 496 1.91 -4.12 -30.10
CA VAL A 496 1.62 -2.74 -29.68
C VAL A 496 2.33 -1.70 -30.51
N ARG A 497 3.32 -2.12 -31.32
CA ARG A 497 4.27 -1.25 -32.03
C ARG A 497 3.58 -0.14 -32.82
N GLU A 498 2.56 -0.51 -33.60
CA GLU A 498 1.81 0.37 -34.51
C GLU A 498 0.33 0.52 -34.10
N ARG A 499 -0.04 0.18 -32.85
CA ARG A 499 -1.45 0.12 -32.44
C ARG A 499 -2.05 1.51 -32.26
N LEU A 500 -3.12 1.82 -33.00
CA LEU A 500 -3.85 3.09 -32.90
C LEU A 500 -5.24 2.90 -32.25
N LEU A 501 -5.93 4.02 -31.99
CA LEU A 501 -7.28 3.99 -31.41
C LEU A 501 -8.32 3.41 -32.39
N LYS A 502 -8.14 3.63 -33.70
CA LYS A 502 -9.02 3.05 -34.72
C LYS A 502 -8.90 1.52 -34.84
N ASP A 503 -7.81 0.94 -34.34
CA ASP A 503 -7.55 -0.51 -34.40
C ASP A 503 -8.04 -1.25 -33.16
N LEU A 504 -8.84 -0.58 -32.31
CA LEU A 504 -9.43 -1.20 -31.13
C LEU A 504 -10.38 -2.34 -31.54
N PRO A 505 -10.64 -3.32 -30.65
CA PRO A 505 -11.42 -4.52 -30.97
C PRO A 505 -12.93 -4.25 -31.16
N TYR A 506 -13.33 -2.99 -31.25
CA TYR A 506 -14.69 -2.51 -31.44
C TYR A 506 -14.67 -1.32 -32.40
N GLU A 507 -15.83 -0.97 -32.96
CA GLU A 507 -15.93 0.08 -33.98
C GLU A 507 -15.50 1.45 -33.43
N VAL A 508 -14.50 2.05 -34.08
CA VAL A 508 -14.01 3.40 -33.83
C VAL A 508 -13.82 4.08 -35.19
N GLU A 509 -14.32 5.30 -35.34
CA GLU A 509 -14.23 6.08 -36.55
C GLU A 509 -12.77 6.48 -36.86
N ASP A 510 -12.43 6.48 -38.15
CA ASP A 510 -11.14 6.95 -38.64
C ASP A 510 -11.17 8.49 -38.71
N THR A 511 -10.45 9.13 -37.77
CA THR A 511 -10.40 10.59 -37.57
C THR A 511 -8.95 11.04 -37.41
N GLU A 512 -8.68 12.35 -37.46
CA GLU A 512 -7.33 12.87 -37.22
C GLU A 512 -6.77 12.44 -35.85
N ASP A 513 -7.61 12.48 -34.80
CA ASP A 513 -7.22 12.14 -33.43
C ASP A 513 -7.07 10.62 -33.21
N THR A 514 -7.86 9.79 -33.89
CA THR A 514 -7.81 8.31 -33.73
C THR A 514 -6.70 7.65 -34.56
N ASN A 515 -6.12 8.39 -35.51
CA ASN A 515 -5.01 7.98 -36.37
C ASN A 515 -3.62 8.32 -35.84
N GLU A 516 -3.51 9.26 -34.90
CA GLU A 516 -2.21 9.68 -34.38
C GLU A 516 -2.05 9.21 -32.92
N PRO A 517 -0.97 8.50 -32.58
CA PRO A 517 -0.76 7.99 -31.23
C PRO A 517 -0.32 9.08 -30.24
N LEU A 518 0.07 10.27 -30.72
CA LEU A 518 0.52 11.37 -29.88
C LEU A 518 0.04 12.71 -30.45
N VAL A 519 -0.80 13.40 -29.68
CA VAL A 519 -1.28 14.76 -29.99
C VAL A 519 -0.85 15.71 -28.87
N PHE A 520 -0.20 16.81 -29.23
CA PHE A 520 0.17 17.88 -28.30
C PHE A 520 -0.61 19.14 -28.65
N ILE A 521 -1.51 19.57 -27.77
CA ILE A 521 -2.31 20.78 -27.94
C ILE A 521 -1.67 21.90 -27.11
N ASP A 522 -0.98 22.81 -27.78
CA ASP A 522 -0.37 23.97 -27.13
C ASP A 522 -1.43 25.03 -26.79
N THR A 523 -1.52 25.40 -25.52
CA THR A 523 -2.44 26.43 -25.00
C THR A 523 -1.76 27.80 -24.88
N GLN A 524 -0.46 27.91 -25.20
CA GLN A 524 0.28 29.17 -25.16
C GLN A 524 -0.36 30.21 -26.10
N GLY A 525 -0.55 31.44 -25.58
CA GLY A 525 -1.17 32.53 -26.33
C GLY A 525 -2.70 32.54 -26.29
N GLY A 526 -3.35 31.53 -25.69
CA GLY A 526 -4.76 31.57 -25.33
C GLY A 526 -5.00 32.13 -23.93
N ASP A 527 -6.25 32.49 -23.62
CA ASP A 527 -6.68 32.92 -22.28
C ASP A 527 -6.91 31.69 -21.36
N TYR A 528 -5.83 30.99 -21.01
CA TYR A 528 -5.84 29.80 -20.15
C TYR A 528 -5.15 30.08 -18.80
N PRO A 529 -5.72 30.93 -17.92
CA PRO A 529 -5.06 31.35 -16.70
C PRO A 529 -4.96 30.21 -15.67
N GLU A 530 -3.76 30.03 -15.12
CA GLU A 530 -3.57 29.21 -13.93
C GLU A 530 -4.11 29.96 -12.70
N LYS A 531 -4.90 29.27 -11.88
CA LYS A 531 -5.40 29.76 -10.59
C LYS A 531 -4.75 28.97 -9.46
N SER A 532 -4.26 29.69 -8.47
CA SER A 532 -3.89 29.12 -7.17
C SER A 532 -5.03 29.29 -6.16
N GLU A 533 -5.15 28.40 -5.17
CA GLU A 533 -6.11 28.61 -4.07
C GLU A 533 -5.82 29.88 -3.24
N ASP A 534 -4.65 30.52 -3.44
CA ASP A 534 -4.18 31.73 -2.74
C ASP A 534 -4.62 33.05 -3.39
N ASP A 535 -5.13 33.04 -4.63
CA ASP A 535 -5.49 34.26 -5.37
C ASP A 535 -6.81 34.90 -4.88
N ASP A 536 -7.53 34.24 -3.98
CA ASP A 536 -8.74 34.76 -3.35
C ASP A 536 -8.39 35.48 -2.02
N LYS A 537 -8.59 36.80 -1.95
CA LYS A 537 -8.12 37.65 -0.83
C LYS A 537 -8.78 37.30 0.52
N ASP A 538 -9.94 36.65 0.50
CA ASP A 538 -10.60 36.09 1.70
C ASP A 538 -10.11 34.67 2.07
N ALA A 539 -9.38 34.00 1.18
CA ALA A 539 -8.83 32.66 1.36
C ALA A 539 -7.45 32.65 2.04
N VAL A 540 -6.69 33.74 2.07
CA VAL A 540 -5.33 33.77 2.69
C VAL A 540 -5.31 33.34 4.16
N LYS A 541 -6.41 33.54 4.92
CA LYS A 541 -6.55 33.01 6.30
C LYS A 541 -6.99 31.54 6.36
N LYS A 542 -7.65 31.02 5.33
CA LYS A 542 -8.10 29.62 5.18
C LYS A 542 -7.03 28.72 4.51
N ALA A 543 -6.22 29.26 3.60
CA ALA A 543 -5.20 28.57 2.83
C ALA A 543 -4.07 27.99 3.69
N LYS A 544 -3.75 28.65 4.81
CA LYS A 544 -2.77 28.15 5.80
C LYS A 544 -3.15 26.80 6.42
N PHE A 545 -4.41 26.39 6.25
CA PHE A 545 -4.96 25.11 6.66
C PHE A 545 -5.73 24.42 5.53
N SER A 546 -5.51 24.76 4.24
CA SER A 546 -6.24 24.11 3.14
C SER A 546 -6.12 22.59 3.25
N LEU A 547 -7.25 21.89 3.06
CA LEU A 547 -7.37 20.43 3.24
C LEU A 547 -6.44 19.62 2.33
N HIS A 548 -5.81 20.26 1.33
CA HIS A 548 -5.03 19.61 0.28
C HIS A 548 -3.71 20.30 -0.09
N GLY A 549 -3.24 21.25 0.74
CA GLY A 549 -2.01 22.00 0.48
C GLY A 549 -2.10 22.99 -0.69
N GLU A 550 -0.97 23.61 -1.05
CA GLU A 550 -0.86 24.51 -2.22
C GLU A 550 -1.09 23.68 -3.50
N SER A 551 -2.25 23.85 -4.16
CA SER A 551 -2.62 23.15 -5.39
C SER A 551 -3.06 24.15 -6.48
N LYS A 552 -2.99 23.74 -7.74
CA LYS A 552 -3.21 24.60 -8.92
C LYS A 552 -4.31 24.04 -9.82
N SER A 553 -4.99 24.93 -10.54
CA SER A 553 -6.05 24.56 -11.49
C SER A 553 -6.10 25.49 -12.69
N ASN A 554 -6.65 25.01 -13.80
CA ASN A 554 -6.88 25.75 -15.03
C ASN A 554 -8.25 25.34 -15.61
N GLU A 555 -9.21 26.26 -15.56
CA GLU A 555 -10.60 26.04 -16.00
C GLU A 555 -10.69 25.76 -17.50
N MET A 556 -9.89 26.48 -18.28
CA MET A 556 -9.94 26.41 -19.74
C MET A 556 -9.28 25.15 -20.25
N GLU A 557 -8.19 24.69 -19.62
CA GLU A 557 -7.60 23.38 -19.92
C GLU A 557 -8.57 22.24 -19.59
N ALA A 558 -9.31 22.32 -18.49
CA ALA A 558 -10.29 21.30 -18.16
C ALA A 558 -11.43 21.24 -19.18
N ALA A 559 -11.89 22.40 -19.67
CA ALA A 559 -12.89 22.48 -20.73
C ALA A 559 -12.36 21.87 -22.05
N LEU A 560 -11.11 22.16 -22.40
CA LEU A 560 -10.43 21.62 -23.58
C LEU A 560 -10.27 20.09 -23.49
N VAL A 561 -9.77 19.57 -22.37
CA VAL A 561 -9.62 18.13 -22.13
C VAL A 561 -10.96 17.42 -22.22
N ARG A 562 -12.02 18.00 -21.64
CA ARG A 562 -13.39 17.47 -21.78
C ARG A 562 -13.82 17.45 -23.24
N GLN A 563 -13.61 18.52 -23.99
CA GLN A 563 -14.01 18.58 -25.39
C GLN A 563 -13.29 17.50 -26.20
N HIS A 564 -11.97 17.34 -26.04
CA HIS A 564 -11.20 16.34 -26.77
C HIS A 564 -11.61 14.92 -26.41
N ALA A 565 -11.77 14.61 -25.13
CA ALA A 565 -12.23 13.28 -24.72
C ALA A 565 -13.67 12.98 -25.19
N GLN A 566 -14.55 13.99 -25.32
CA GLN A 566 -15.90 13.79 -25.86
C GLN A 566 -15.82 13.47 -27.35
N LYS A 567 -14.93 14.14 -28.10
CA LYS A 567 -14.67 13.80 -29.51
C LYS A 567 -14.22 12.35 -29.69
N LEU A 568 -13.36 11.84 -28.80
CA LEU A 568 -12.94 10.43 -28.85
C LEU A 568 -14.10 9.48 -28.59
N VAL A 569 -14.97 9.81 -27.62
CA VAL A 569 -16.17 9.02 -27.32
C VAL A 569 -17.18 9.07 -28.48
N ASP A 570 -17.38 10.24 -29.07
CA ASP A 570 -18.25 10.45 -30.23
C ASP A 570 -17.75 9.64 -31.45
N ALA A 571 -16.42 9.50 -31.58
CA ALA A 571 -15.77 8.64 -32.57
C ALA A 571 -15.82 7.14 -32.21
N GLY A 572 -16.46 6.74 -31.10
CA GLY A 572 -16.67 5.34 -30.72
C GLY A 572 -15.71 4.78 -29.67
N VAL A 573 -14.73 5.55 -29.17
CA VAL A 573 -13.84 5.09 -28.10
C VAL A 573 -14.65 4.94 -26.80
N LYS A 574 -14.61 3.76 -26.19
CA LYS A 574 -15.33 3.53 -24.93
C LYS A 574 -14.76 4.41 -23.81
N PRO A 575 -15.60 5.04 -22.98
CA PRO A 575 -15.12 5.87 -21.87
C PRO A 575 -14.26 5.10 -20.85
N GLU A 576 -14.47 3.80 -20.67
CA GLU A 576 -13.66 2.97 -19.77
C GLU A 576 -12.20 2.78 -20.23
N ASP A 577 -11.94 2.99 -21.53
CA ASP A 577 -10.61 2.90 -22.15
C ASP A 577 -9.86 4.26 -22.17
N ILE A 578 -10.50 5.34 -21.70
CA ILE A 578 -9.91 6.68 -21.59
C ILE A 578 -9.61 7.00 -20.12
N ALA A 579 -8.45 7.61 -19.85
CA ALA A 579 -8.08 8.10 -18.53
C ALA A 579 -7.52 9.53 -18.62
N VAL A 580 -7.97 10.40 -17.71
CA VAL A 580 -7.45 11.77 -17.60
C VAL A 580 -6.55 11.87 -16.38
N VAL A 581 -5.37 12.42 -16.59
CA VAL A 581 -4.26 12.42 -15.62
C VAL A 581 -3.73 13.84 -15.48
N THR A 582 -3.58 14.32 -14.24
CA THR A 582 -3.06 15.66 -13.93
C THR A 582 -2.26 15.64 -12.62
N PRO A 583 -1.18 16.43 -12.48
CA PRO A 583 -0.38 16.46 -11.25
C PRO A 583 -1.09 17.13 -10.05
N TYR A 584 -2.11 17.95 -10.29
CA TYR A 584 -2.72 18.79 -9.26
C TYR A 584 -4.10 18.30 -8.80
N ASN A 585 -4.28 18.14 -7.48
CA ASN A 585 -5.57 17.80 -6.87
C ASN A 585 -6.68 18.82 -7.16
N ALA A 586 -6.37 20.11 -7.20
CA ALA A 586 -7.36 21.13 -7.56
C ALA A 586 -7.84 20.95 -9.01
N GLN A 587 -6.96 20.58 -9.94
CA GLN A 587 -7.35 20.27 -11.31
C GLN A 587 -8.22 19.01 -11.42
N VAL A 588 -7.92 17.96 -10.65
CA VAL A 588 -8.79 16.77 -10.56
C VAL A 588 -10.21 17.14 -10.15
N ARG A 589 -10.36 18.04 -9.15
CA ARG A 589 -11.68 18.53 -8.70
C ARG A 589 -12.40 19.36 -9.74
N LEU A 590 -11.66 20.03 -10.61
CA LEU A 590 -12.25 20.84 -11.65
C LEU A 590 -12.80 19.97 -12.78
N ILE A 591 -12.09 18.89 -13.11
CA ILE A 591 -12.48 17.95 -14.17
C ILE A 591 -13.57 16.97 -13.68
N ASN A 592 -13.56 16.55 -12.41
CA ASN A 592 -14.48 15.54 -11.88
C ASN A 592 -15.99 15.86 -12.04
N PRO A 593 -16.48 17.07 -11.72
CA PRO A 593 -17.88 17.45 -11.89
C PRO A 593 -18.30 17.57 -13.35
N LEU A 594 -17.33 17.70 -14.26
CA LEU A 594 -17.56 17.83 -15.69
C LEU A 594 -17.74 16.46 -16.38
N LYS A 595 -17.73 15.36 -15.63
CA LYS A 595 -18.10 14.03 -16.10
C LYS A 595 -19.58 14.01 -16.50
N SER A 596 -19.88 13.57 -17.72
CA SER A 596 -21.22 13.03 -17.98
C SER A 596 -21.33 11.64 -17.31
N PRO A 597 -22.53 11.13 -16.97
CA PRO A 597 -22.71 9.84 -16.29
C PRO A 597 -22.04 8.63 -16.97
N GLU A 598 -21.54 8.80 -18.19
CA GLU A 598 -20.87 7.78 -19.00
C GLU A 598 -19.33 7.83 -18.91
N TRP A 599 -18.71 8.73 -18.11
CA TRP A 599 -17.30 9.11 -18.24
C TRP A 599 -16.26 8.51 -17.25
N CYS A 600 -15.00 8.56 -17.69
CA CYS A 600 -13.72 8.05 -17.19
C CYS A 600 -13.31 8.28 -15.72
N LEU A 601 -12.30 7.49 -15.29
CA LEU A 601 -11.48 7.72 -14.11
C LEU A 601 -10.55 8.94 -14.29
N VAL A 602 -10.74 9.99 -13.50
CA VAL A 602 -9.79 11.11 -13.35
C VAL A 602 -8.89 10.81 -12.16
N ARG A 603 -7.57 10.84 -12.34
CA ARG A 603 -6.60 10.54 -11.28
C ARG A 603 -5.54 11.61 -11.17
N GLN A 604 -5.09 11.86 -9.94
CA GLN A 604 -3.85 12.58 -9.69
C GLN A 604 -2.66 11.67 -10.02
N LEU A 605 -1.58 12.23 -10.58
CA LEU A 605 -0.27 11.56 -10.68
C LEU A 605 0.37 11.34 -9.32
#